data_AF-A0A842ULE7-F1
#
_entry.id   AF-A0A842ULE7-F1
#
_cell.length_a   1.000
_cell.length_b   1.000
_cell.length_c   1.000
_cell.angle_alpha   90.00
_cell.angle_beta   90.00
_cell.angle_gamma   90.00
#
_symmetry.space_group_name_H-M   'P 1'
#
loop_
_entity.id
_entity.type
_entity.pdbx_description
1 polymer ?
#
loop_
_entity_poly.entity_id
_entity_poly.type
_entity_poly.pdbx_seq_one_letter_code
_entity_poly.pdbx_strand_id
1 'polypeptide(L)'
;MVAVTSKGSRISFGALPEPGVANKGFRGNQERADFLEKVGRTGRYIKIYFDRHQDEISAAHNFGHVNRVATYAAQIAEALGADERTCELARAAGYLHDRVRYPNEGKKHGGPSAEKTGELMRYPLLNFSERDRSIILNAIENHETNPVWWKDADRRDSVPHDSKEIVQTAVRIADAALEANGPYVLARRAAFVSGERLHEGDLKDKDLTPAEAFAAESFIRLRTKNPKDAYPTYMRSLVDGLFQAQYKLYYPLLKTLGLTEGKIAKLAQDKGLGGAEKSVEVAGTLNTDENINQSSLGEGEAALEVIKYFSKSSVYRQDLSESIRAWIPETQKAKVWQKEMMEYLDGKLNVKGKIMQTLT
;
A
#
# COMPACT_ATOMS: atom_id res chain seq x y z
N MET A 1 -20.82 3.92 38.19
CA MET A 1 -19.99 2.87 37.55
C MET A 1 -20.68 2.47 36.27
N VAL A 2 -20.20 2.97 35.12
CA VAL A 2 -20.73 2.62 33.79
C VAL A 2 -19.81 1.57 33.21
N ALA A 3 -20.35 0.37 32.99
CA ALA A 3 -19.62 -0.74 32.40
C ALA A 3 -19.45 -0.49 30.89
N VAL A 4 -18.21 -0.23 30.46
CA VAL A 4 -17.82 -0.19 29.06
C VAL A 4 -17.60 -1.64 28.61
N THR A 5 -18.54 -2.19 27.85
CA THR A 5 -18.36 -3.48 27.18
C THR A 5 -17.55 -3.26 25.91
N SER A 6 -16.26 -3.58 25.94
CA SER A 6 -15.43 -3.67 24.73
C SER A 6 -15.81 -4.93 23.95
N LYS A 7 -16.63 -4.77 22.90
CA LYS A 7 -16.77 -5.81 21.88
C LYS A 7 -15.50 -5.80 21.03
N GLY A 8 -14.51 -6.58 21.46
CA GLY A 8 -13.34 -6.89 20.66
C GLY A 8 -13.77 -7.54 19.35
N SER A 9 -13.39 -6.94 18.23
CA SER A 9 -13.43 -7.55 16.91
C SER A 9 -12.62 -8.86 16.96
N ARG A 10 -13.30 -10.00 16.79
CA ARG A 10 -12.60 -11.27 16.55
C ARG A 10 -11.92 -11.17 15.21
N ILE A 11 -10.61 -10.95 15.24
CA ILE A 11 -9.75 -11.08 14.06
C ILE A 11 -9.78 -12.55 13.66
N SER A 12 -10.43 -12.83 12.53
CA SER A 12 -10.35 -14.11 11.84
C SER A 12 -8.93 -14.27 11.30
N PHE A 13 -8.08 -14.99 12.03
CA PHE A 13 -6.93 -15.64 11.38
C PHE A 13 -7.51 -16.58 10.33
N GLY A 14 -7.24 -16.32 9.05
CA GLY A 14 -7.73 -17.18 7.97
C GLY A 14 -7.52 -18.65 8.32
N ALA A 15 -8.54 -19.47 8.07
CA ALA A 15 -8.47 -20.90 8.34
C ALA A 15 -7.18 -21.48 7.73
N LEU A 16 -6.52 -22.39 8.46
CA LEU A 16 -5.44 -23.20 7.91
C LEU A 16 -5.95 -23.82 6.60
N PRO A 17 -5.19 -23.75 5.49
CA PRO A 17 -5.66 -24.25 4.20
C PRO A 17 -5.98 -25.74 4.28
N GLU A 18 -7.03 -26.14 3.57
CA GLU A 18 -7.54 -27.52 3.49
C GLU A 18 -6.40 -28.54 3.18
N PRO A 19 -6.41 -29.71 3.83
CA PRO A 19 -5.42 -30.76 3.57
C PRO A 19 -5.64 -31.34 2.17
N GLY A 20 -4.76 -31.00 1.24
CA GLY A 20 -4.83 -31.48 -0.16
C GLY A 20 -3.88 -30.78 -1.12
N VAL A 21 -3.30 -29.63 -0.75
CA VAL A 21 -2.22 -29.03 -1.52
C VAL A 21 -0.93 -29.81 -1.22
N ALA A 22 -0.32 -30.39 -2.25
CA ALA A 22 0.98 -31.04 -2.14
C ALA A 22 1.97 -30.15 -1.37
N ASN A 23 2.83 -30.73 -0.51
CA ASN A 23 3.87 -30.06 0.28
C ASN A 23 4.98 -29.40 -0.57
N LYS A 24 4.64 -28.78 -1.71
CA LYS A 24 5.60 -28.15 -2.61
C LYS A 24 6.36 -27.06 -1.83
N GLY A 25 7.68 -27.19 -1.80
CA GLY A 25 8.58 -26.32 -1.04
C GLY A 25 8.96 -26.83 0.36
N PHE A 26 8.39 -27.95 0.82
CA PHE A 26 8.69 -28.53 2.14
C PHE A 26 9.11 -30.00 2.05
N ARG A 27 10.00 -30.46 2.95
CA ARG A 27 10.44 -31.86 2.98
C ARG A 27 9.39 -32.81 3.56
N GLY A 28 8.41 -32.28 4.29
CA GLY A 28 7.31 -33.05 4.86
C GLY A 28 6.34 -32.21 5.69
N ASN A 29 5.26 -32.85 6.15
CA ASN A 29 4.16 -32.20 6.87
C ASN A 29 4.61 -31.47 8.14
N GLN A 30 5.58 -32.04 8.88
CA GLN A 30 6.06 -31.42 10.12
C GLN A 30 6.83 -30.12 9.84
N GLU A 31 7.75 -30.13 8.87
CA GLU A 31 8.49 -28.91 8.47
C GLU A 31 7.52 -27.83 7.99
N ARG A 32 6.52 -28.23 7.19
CA ARG A 32 5.46 -27.32 6.74
C ARG A 32 4.70 -26.71 7.92
N ALA A 33 4.21 -27.53 8.85
CA ALA A 33 3.45 -27.07 10.02
C ALA A 33 4.28 -26.11 10.89
N ASP A 34 5.53 -26.45 11.17
CA ASP A 34 6.45 -25.61 11.94
C ASP A 34 6.72 -24.28 11.25
N PHE A 35 6.84 -24.29 9.92
CA PHE A 35 7.03 -23.08 9.13
C PHE A 35 5.81 -22.18 9.14
N LEU A 36 4.62 -22.73 8.92
CA LEU A 36 3.36 -21.98 8.95
C LEU A 36 3.09 -21.35 10.32
N GLU A 37 3.33 -22.09 11.40
CA GLU A 37 3.19 -21.56 12.75
C GLU A 37 4.20 -20.43 13.01
N LYS A 38 5.41 -20.51 12.47
CA LYS A 38 6.40 -19.42 12.56
C LYS A 38 5.94 -18.16 11.84
N VAL A 39 5.38 -18.27 10.64
CA VAL A 39 4.78 -17.13 9.92
C VAL A 39 3.59 -16.56 10.68
N GLY A 40 2.74 -17.41 11.27
CA GLY A 40 1.64 -16.99 12.14
C GLY A 40 2.13 -16.21 13.38
N ARG A 41 3.23 -16.65 14.00
CA ARG A 41 3.89 -15.94 15.11
C ARG A 41 4.43 -14.58 14.67
N THR A 42 4.98 -14.46 13.47
CA THR A 42 5.40 -13.17 12.91
C THR A 42 4.24 -12.18 12.88
N GLY A 43 3.09 -12.58 12.33
CA GLY A 43 1.90 -11.71 12.27
C GLY A 43 1.41 -11.29 13.66
N ARG A 44 1.35 -12.24 14.62
CA ARG A 44 0.96 -11.95 16.02
C ARG A 44 1.94 -11.00 16.71
N TYR A 45 3.24 -11.22 16.54
CA TYR A 45 4.28 -10.35 17.08
C TYR A 45 4.12 -8.93 16.54
N ILE A 46 3.94 -8.80 15.23
CA ILE A 46 3.83 -7.49 14.58
C ILE A 46 2.58 -6.75 15.04
N LYS A 47 1.44 -7.43 15.20
CA LYS A 47 0.26 -6.83 15.80
C LYS A 47 0.57 -6.23 17.18
N ILE A 48 1.19 -7.00 18.07
CA ILE A 48 1.55 -6.54 19.42
C ILE A 48 2.55 -5.37 19.35
N TYR A 49 3.51 -5.42 18.42
CA TYR A 49 4.46 -4.34 18.20
C TYR A 49 3.73 -3.04 17.83
N PHE A 50 2.87 -3.05 16.81
CA PHE A 50 2.11 -1.87 16.41
C PHE A 50 1.16 -1.37 17.51
N ASP A 51 0.48 -2.27 18.22
CA ASP A 51 -0.39 -1.91 19.36
C ASP A 51 0.38 -1.17 20.48
N ARG A 52 1.68 -1.43 20.63
CA ARG A 52 2.54 -0.79 21.66
C ARG A 52 3.22 0.49 21.18
N HIS A 53 3.25 0.75 19.87
CA HIS A 53 3.96 1.88 19.27
C HIS A 53 3.00 2.74 18.43
N GLN A 54 1.72 2.79 18.78
CA GLN A 54 0.69 3.53 18.03
C GLN A 54 0.97 5.04 17.95
N ASP A 55 1.68 5.60 18.94
CA ASP A 55 2.05 7.01 18.96
C ASP A 55 3.33 7.31 18.14
N GLU A 56 4.09 6.29 17.78
CA GLU A 56 5.37 6.42 17.06
C GLU A 56 5.24 6.12 15.56
N ILE A 57 4.21 5.36 15.18
CA ILE A 57 4.02 4.90 13.81
C ILE A 57 2.71 5.45 13.25
N SER A 58 2.79 6.00 12.03
CA SER A 58 1.64 6.49 11.30
C SER A 58 0.47 5.50 11.29
N ALA A 59 -0.73 6.00 11.59
CA ALA A 59 -1.95 5.19 11.53
C ALA A 59 -2.23 4.66 10.10
N ALA A 60 -1.74 5.35 9.06
CA ALA A 60 -1.82 4.89 7.67
C ALA A 60 -0.86 3.73 7.34
N HIS A 61 0.04 3.41 8.26
CA HIS A 61 1.08 2.38 8.16
C HIS A 61 0.97 1.35 9.32
N ASN A 62 -0.18 1.28 9.99
CA ASN A 62 -0.42 0.43 11.15
C ASN A 62 -0.53 -1.08 10.81
N PHE A 63 -0.88 -1.92 11.80
CA PHE A 63 -1.07 -3.36 11.60
C PHE A 63 -2.03 -3.69 10.45
N GLY A 64 -3.11 -2.93 10.29
CA GLY A 64 -4.08 -3.14 9.20
C GLY A 64 -3.43 -3.05 7.82
N HIS A 65 -2.52 -2.09 7.62
CA HIS A 65 -1.74 -1.94 6.40
C HIS A 65 -0.82 -3.15 6.15
N VAL A 66 0.09 -3.45 7.08
CA VAL A 66 1.05 -4.55 6.88
C VAL A 66 0.36 -5.92 6.77
N ASN A 67 -0.80 -6.11 7.41
CA ASN A 67 -1.61 -7.32 7.28
C ASN A 67 -2.23 -7.47 5.88
N ARG A 68 -2.72 -6.38 5.28
CA ARG A 68 -3.19 -6.40 3.88
C ARG A 68 -2.04 -6.63 2.91
N VAL A 69 -0.90 -5.96 3.11
CA VAL A 69 0.31 -6.21 2.30
C VAL A 69 0.74 -7.68 2.39
N ALA A 70 0.78 -8.26 3.59
CA ALA A 70 1.10 -9.68 3.79
C ALA A 70 0.11 -10.62 3.07
N THR A 71 -1.19 -10.31 3.15
CA THR A 71 -2.24 -11.09 2.49
C THR A 71 -2.10 -11.06 0.98
N TYR A 72 -1.97 -9.85 0.40
CA TYR A 72 -1.85 -9.69 -1.04
C TYR A 72 -0.52 -10.19 -1.58
N ALA A 73 0.59 -10.01 -0.86
CA ALA A 73 1.90 -10.53 -1.28
C ALA A 73 1.86 -12.05 -1.44
N ALA A 74 1.21 -12.78 -0.52
CA ALA A 74 1.05 -14.22 -0.67
C ALA A 74 0.19 -14.61 -1.89
N GLN A 75 -0.93 -13.90 -2.12
CA GLN A 75 -1.80 -14.14 -3.27
C GLN A 75 -1.10 -13.83 -4.60
N ILE A 76 -0.27 -12.78 -4.63
CA ILE A 76 0.51 -12.40 -5.81
C ILE A 76 1.60 -13.44 -6.08
N ALA A 77 2.33 -13.87 -5.05
CA ALA A 77 3.33 -14.94 -5.20
C ALA A 77 2.68 -16.23 -5.75
N GLU A 78 1.51 -16.60 -5.23
CA GLU A 78 0.75 -17.75 -5.74
C GLU A 78 0.34 -17.56 -7.21
N ALA A 79 -0.14 -16.37 -7.59
CA ALA A 79 -0.51 -16.05 -8.96
C ALA A 79 0.69 -16.06 -9.92
N LEU A 80 1.90 -15.79 -9.42
CA LEU A 80 3.16 -15.92 -10.16
C LEU A 80 3.66 -17.37 -10.26
N GLY A 81 2.90 -18.34 -9.75
CA GLY A 81 3.23 -19.77 -9.83
C GLY A 81 4.16 -20.27 -8.72
N ALA A 82 4.30 -19.51 -7.63
CA ALA A 82 5.18 -19.87 -6.53
C ALA A 82 4.67 -21.08 -5.73
N ASP A 83 5.60 -21.81 -5.11
CA ASP A 83 5.25 -22.85 -4.15
C ASP A 83 4.76 -22.25 -2.82
N GLU A 84 4.19 -23.11 -1.96
CA GLU A 84 3.60 -22.66 -0.71
C GLU A 84 4.62 -21.99 0.20
N ARG A 85 5.84 -22.54 0.32
CA ARG A 85 6.90 -21.93 1.11
C ARG A 85 7.21 -20.51 0.64
N THR A 86 7.32 -20.30 -0.68
CA THR A 86 7.57 -18.98 -1.26
C THR A 86 6.40 -18.01 -1.03
N CYS A 87 5.16 -18.48 -1.12
CA CYS A 87 3.98 -17.67 -0.76
C CYS A 87 4.02 -17.22 0.71
N GLU A 88 4.39 -18.12 1.61
CA GLU A 88 4.51 -17.85 3.04
C GLU A 88 5.72 -16.95 3.38
N LEU A 89 6.81 -17.02 2.62
CA LEU A 89 7.91 -16.04 2.68
C LEU A 89 7.44 -14.64 2.29
N ALA A 90 6.63 -14.53 1.22
CA ALA A 90 6.04 -13.25 0.81
C ALA A 90 5.11 -12.68 1.89
N ARG A 91 4.31 -13.54 2.54
CA ARG A 91 3.47 -13.15 3.68
C ARG A 91 4.31 -12.64 4.86
N ALA A 92 5.36 -13.37 5.24
CA ALA A 92 6.26 -12.96 6.32
C ALA A 92 6.92 -11.61 6.01
N ALA A 93 7.42 -11.42 4.78
CA ALA A 93 8.00 -10.15 4.34
C ALA A 93 6.97 -9.00 4.41
N GLY A 94 5.73 -9.23 3.96
CA GLY A 94 4.68 -8.23 4.02
C GLY A 94 4.35 -7.77 5.45
N TYR A 95 4.34 -8.67 6.44
CA TYR A 95 4.17 -8.29 7.85
C TYR A 95 5.30 -7.41 8.38
N LEU A 96 6.51 -7.59 7.86
CA LEU A 96 7.75 -7.04 8.42
C LEU A 96 8.29 -5.82 7.67
N HIS A 97 7.75 -5.50 6.49
CA HIS A 97 8.38 -4.55 5.57
C HIS A 97 8.45 -3.11 6.08
N ASP A 98 7.50 -2.69 6.91
CA ASP A 98 7.30 -1.29 7.30
C ASP A 98 7.47 -1.06 8.81
N ARG A 99 8.41 -1.78 9.42
CA ARG A 99 8.66 -1.70 10.87
C ARG A 99 9.25 -0.38 11.33
N VAL A 100 9.89 0.36 10.43
CA VAL A 100 10.46 1.67 10.68
C VAL A 100 9.83 2.66 9.72
N ARG A 101 8.84 3.43 10.18
CA ARG A 101 8.11 4.38 9.33
C ARG A 101 7.83 5.69 10.05
N TYR A 102 8.47 6.75 9.57
CA TYR A 102 8.24 8.12 10.05
C TYR A 102 7.24 8.84 9.13
N PRO A 103 6.54 9.89 9.57
CA PRO A 103 5.69 10.73 8.72
C PRO A 103 6.55 11.63 7.80
N ASN A 104 7.35 11.01 6.93
CA ASN A 104 8.31 11.65 6.06
C ASN A 104 8.55 10.79 4.82
N GLU A 105 8.47 11.40 3.63
CA GLU A 105 8.65 10.73 2.34
C GLU A 105 10.04 10.97 1.70
N GLY A 106 10.89 11.76 2.34
CA GLY A 106 12.27 12.06 1.92
C GLY A 106 13.31 11.04 2.40
N LYS A 107 12.94 10.08 3.24
CA LYS A 107 13.85 9.04 3.76
C LYS A 107 13.37 7.66 3.35
N LYS A 108 14.30 6.85 2.81
CA LYS A 108 14.07 5.44 2.56
C LYS A 108 13.86 4.70 3.88
N HIS A 109 12.95 3.74 3.89
CA HIS A 109 12.56 2.97 5.06
C HIS A 109 12.79 1.45 4.90
N GLY A 110 12.93 0.93 3.69
CA GLY A 110 13.20 -0.49 3.43
C GLY A 110 14.48 -0.98 4.11
N GLY A 111 15.60 -0.27 3.92
CA GLY A 111 16.88 -0.61 4.55
C GLY A 111 16.83 -0.67 6.09
N PRO A 112 16.41 0.41 6.77
CA PRO A 112 16.23 0.42 8.22
C PRO A 112 15.24 -0.67 8.72
N SER A 113 14.13 -0.90 8.00
CA SER A 113 13.18 -1.97 8.34
C SER A 113 13.79 -3.36 8.18
N ALA A 114 14.62 -3.59 7.17
CA ALA A 114 15.34 -4.83 6.96
C ALA A 114 16.35 -5.06 8.09
N GLU A 115 17.12 -4.05 8.48
CA GLU A 115 18.06 -4.13 9.60
C GLU A 115 17.34 -4.54 10.91
N LYS A 116 16.30 -3.80 11.30
CA LYS A 116 15.50 -4.10 12.51
C LYS A 116 14.82 -5.47 12.45
N THR A 117 14.44 -5.92 11.26
CA THR A 117 13.90 -7.26 11.04
C THR A 117 14.97 -8.33 11.19
N GLY A 118 16.18 -8.10 10.66
CA GLY A 118 17.32 -8.98 10.80
C GLY A 118 17.69 -9.22 12.27
N GLU A 119 17.58 -8.19 13.11
CA GLU A 119 17.73 -8.28 14.57
C GLU A 119 16.67 -9.16 15.22
N LEU A 120 15.41 -8.92 14.86
CA LEU A 120 14.26 -9.67 15.39
C LEU A 120 14.32 -11.16 15.02
N MET A 121 14.79 -11.49 13.81
CA MET A 121 14.90 -12.88 13.34
C MET A 121 16.00 -13.69 14.04
N ARG A 122 16.85 -13.05 14.87
CA ARG A 122 17.82 -13.78 15.71
C ARG A 122 17.16 -14.43 16.94
N TYR A 123 15.95 -14.00 17.31
CA TYR A 123 15.25 -14.60 18.44
C TYR A 123 14.68 -15.98 18.08
N PRO A 124 14.72 -16.98 18.98
CA PRO A 124 14.25 -18.34 18.72
C PRO A 124 12.81 -18.42 18.18
N LEU A 125 11.96 -17.47 18.57
CA LEU A 125 10.56 -17.39 18.17
C LEU A 125 10.37 -17.20 16.65
N LEU A 126 11.35 -16.58 15.97
CA LEU A 126 11.31 -16.21 14.55
C LEU A 126 12.54 -16.74 13.79
N ASN A 127 13.09 -17.87 14.24
CA ASN A 127 14.30 -18.48 13.69
C ASN A 127 14.06 -19.12 12.31
N PHE A 128 13.92 -18.31 11.27
CA PHE A 128 13.90 -18.75 9.87
C PHE A 128 15.28 -19.28 9.46
N SER A 129 15.34 -20.19 8.47
CA SER A 129 16.63 -20.63 7.92
C SER A 129 17.39 -19.46 7.30
N GLU A 130 18.71 -19.55 7.17
CA GLU A 130 19.51 -18.47 6.57
C GLU A 130 19.03 -18.09 5.17
N ARG A 131 18.67 -19.08 4.34
CA ARG A 131 18.07 -18.89 3.03
C ARG A 131 16.75 -18.10 3.10
N ASP A 132 15.83 -18.53 3.96
CA ASP A 132 14.52 -17.87 4.13
C ASP A 132 14.68 -16.44 4.64
N ARG A 133 15.59 -16.22 5.61
CA ARG A 133 15.93 -14.89 6.12
C ARG A 133 16.47 -13.99 5.01
N SER A 134 17.38 -14.50 4.18
CA SER A 134 17.93 -13.73 3.05
C SER A 134 16.84 -13.29 2.07
N ILE A 135 15.87 -14.15 1.77
CA ILE A 135 14.74 -13.83 0.89
C ILE A 135 13.86 -12.75 1.51
N ILE A 136 13.46 -12.91 2.78
CA ILE A 136 12.59 -11.93 3.47
C ILE A 136 13.29 -10.58 3.57
N LEU A 137 14.54 -10.56 4.06
CA LEU A 137 15.29 -9.32 4.25
C LEU A 137 15.54 -8.58 2.94
N ASN A 138 15.84 -9.32 1.86
CA ASN A 138 16.03 -8.72 0.54
C ASN A 138 14.74 -8.04 0.03
N ALA A 139 13.58 -8.69 0.20
CA ALA A 139 12.31 -8.09 -0.20
C ALA A 139 11.98 -6.84 0.61
N ILE A 140 12.22 -6.86 1.93
CA ILE A 140 12.02 -5.69 2.79
C ILE A 140 12.97 -4.55 2.42
N GLU A 141 14.25 -4.82 2.22
CA GLU A 141 15.23 -3.79 1.89
C GLU A 141 14.88 -3.06 0.58
N ASN A 142 14.32 -3.79 -0.39
CA ASN A 142 14.14 -3.31 -1.75
C ASN A 142 12.69 -3.00 -2.15
N HIS A 143 11.70 -3.13 -1.25
CA HIS A 143 10.27 -2.97 -1.59
C HIS A 143 9.89 -1.56 -2.08
N GLU A 144 10.69 -0.53 -1.77
CA GLU A 144 10.47 0.84 -2.24
C GLU A 144 10.87 1.05 -3.71
N THR A 145 11.56 0.08 -4.33
CA THR A 145 12.06 0.21 -5.69
C THR A 145 11.58 -0.94 -6.56
N ASN A 146 11.44 -0.67 -7.87
CA ASN A 146 11.17 -1.73 -8.82
C ASN A 146 12.35 -2.72 -8.85
N PRO A 147 12.10 -4.04 -8.89
CA PRO A 147 13.14 -5.04 -9.06
C PRO A 147 14.10 -4.68 -10.20
N VAL A 148 15.38 -5.02 -10.06
CA VAL A 148 16.41 -4.65 -11.05
C VAL A 148 16.02 -5.17 -12.44
N TRP A 149 15.49 -6.38 -12.51
CA TRP A 149 15.05 -7.00 -13.77
C TRP A 149 13.76 -6.39 -14.36
N TRP A 150 12.97 -5.59 -13.61
CA TRP A 150 11.88 -4.80 -14.19
C TRP A 150 12.38 -3.64 -15.05
N LYS A 151 13.63 -3.19 -14.84
CA LYS A 151 14.24 -2.10 -15.60
C LYS A 151 14.82 -2.57 -16.94
N ASP A 152 14.99 -3.88 -17.08
CA ASP A 152 15.41 -4.53 -18.30
C ASP A 152 14.17 -4.80 -19.16
N ALA A 153 14.09 -4.15 -20.33
CA ALA A 153 12.94 -4.24 -21.21
C ALA A 153 12.66 -5.67 -21.71
N ASP A 154 13.71 -6.48 -21.85
CA ASP A 154 13.60 -7.85 -22.36
C ASP A 154 13.12 -8.82 -21.26
N ARG A 155 13.38 -8.48 -19.99
CA ARG A 155 13.01 -9.31 -18.83
C ARG A 155 11.75 -8.83 -18.11
N ARG A 156 11.38 -7.56 -18.20
CA ARG A 156 10.28 -6.96 -17.43
C ARG A 156 8.97 -7.73 -17.57
N ASP A 157 8.67 -8.18 -18.78
CA ASP A 157 7.43 -8.87 -19.12
C ASP A 157 7.51 -10.40 -18.92
N SER A 158 8.64 -10.91 -18.42
CA SER A 158 8.79 -12.30 -17.98
C SER A 158 8.34 -12.48 -16.53
N VAL A 159 7.66 -13.59 -16.25
CA VAL A 159 7.30 -13.99 -14.88
C VAL A 159 8.55 -14.48 -14.16
N PRO A 160 8.89 -13.95 -12.96
CA PRO A 160 10.06 -14.40 -12.21
C PRO A 160 9.83 -15.81 -11.66
N HIS A 161 10.89 -16.62 -11.63
CA HIS A 161 10.84 -18.00 -11.11
C HIS A 161 11.65 -18.20 -9.83
N ASP A 162 12.63 -17.32 -9.56
CA ASP A 162 13.41 -17.39 -8.34
C ASP A 162 12.61 -16.85 -7.14
N SER A 163 12.64 -17.55 -6.01
CA SER A 163 11.88 -17.16 -4.82
C SER A 163 12.21 -15.75 -4.31
N LYS A 164 13.46 -15.27 -4.45
CA LYS A 164 13.84 -13.92 -4.03
C LYS A 164 13.18 -12.88 -4.95
N GLU A 165 13.24 -13.09 -6.27
CA GLU A 165 12.58 -12.21 -7.24
C GLU A 165 11.05 -12.21 -7.09
N ILE A 166 10.43 -13.38 -6.90
CA ILE A 166 8.99 -13.51 -6.67
C ILE A 166 8.57 -12.77 -5.40
N VAL A 167 9.26 -13.00 -4.28
CA VAL A 167 8.90 -12.39 -2.99
C VAL A 167 9.09 -10.88 -3.01
N GLN A 168 10.18 -10.38 -3.59
CA GLN A 168 10.37 -8.94 -3.78
C GLN A 168 9.24 -8.33 -4.62
N THR A 169 8.89 -8.98 -5.73
CA THR A 169 7.85 -8.52 -6.66
C THR A 169 6.49 -8.49 -5.99
N ALA A 170 6.16 -9.56 -5.26
CA ALA A 170 4.91 -9.69 -4.54
C ALA A 170 4.74 -8.58 -3.50
N VAL A 171 5.76 -8.32 -2.68
CA VAL A 171 5.72 -7.24 -1.67
C VAL A 171 5.63 -5.87 -2.35
N ARG A 172 6.43 -5.62 -3.40
CA ARG A 172 6.41 -4.35 -4.15
C ARG A 172 5.05 -4.03 -4.77
N ILE A 173 4.36 -5.04 -5.31
CA ILE A 173 3.02 -4.87 -5.89
C ILE A 173 1.99 -4.71 -4.77
N ALA A 174 2.06 -5.52 -3.72
CA ALA A 174 1.13 -5.43 -2.60
C ALA A 174 1.16 -4.06 -1.90
N ASP A 175 2.35 -3.53 -1.63
CA ASP A 175 2.47 -2.21 -1.00
C ASP A 175 2.17 -1.08 -1.99
N ALA A 176 2.91 -1.00 -3.10
CA ALA A 176 2.87 0.19 -3.92
C ALA A 176 1.89 0.13 -5.11
N ALA A 177 1.33 -1.02 -5.48
CA ALA A 177 0.18 -1.05 -6.41
C ALA A 177 -1.14 -1.04 -5.63
N LEU A 178 -1.34 -1.98 -4.72
CA LEU A 178 -2.60 -2.20 -4.03
C LEU A 178 -2.85 -1.21 -2.88
N GLU A 179 -1.88 -1.02 -1.98
CA GLU A 179 -2.08 -0.12 -0.83
C GLU A 179 -1.81 1.36 -1.14
N ALA A 180 -1.21 1.67 -2.31
CA ALA A 180 -0.92 3.03 -2.75
C ALA A 180 -1.75 3.51 -3.97
N ASN A 181 -2.70 2.70 -4.45
CA ASN A 181 -3.70 3.08 -5.46
C ASN A 181 -5.06 2.42 -5.13
N GLY A 182 -6.08 2.59 -5.98
CA GLY A 182 -7.40 2.00 -5.75
C GLY A 182 -8.29 2.81 -4.80
N PRO A 183 -9.52 2.34 -4.51
CA PRO A 183 -10.49 3.10 -3.71
C PRO A 183 -10.01 3.40 -2.28
N TYR A 184 -9.27 2.48 -1.64
CA TYR A 184 -8.76 2.65 -0.28
C TYR A 184 -7.75 3.80 -0.16
N VAL A 185 -7.02 4.11 -1.24
CA VAL A 185 -6.01 5.17 -1.22
C VAL A 185 -6.62 6.56 -0.98
N LEU A 186 -7.90 6.74 -1.29
CA LEU A 186 -8.57 8.03 -1.13
C LEU A 186 -8.57 8.46 0.34
N ALA A 187 -8.96 7.54 1.24
CA ALA A 187 -8.89 7.77 2.68
C ALA A 187 -7.44 7.73 3.18
N ARG A 188 -6.62 6.77 2.72
CA ARG A 188 -5.24 6.60 3.22
C ARG A 188 -4.37 7.81 2.93
N ARG A 189 -4.42 8.33 1.71
CA ARG A 189 -3.63 9.50 1.32
C ARG A 189 -4.15 10.77 1.99
N ALA A 190 -5.46 10.92 2.16
CA ALA A 190 -6.02 12.05 2.90
C ALA A 190 -5.57 12.05 4.36
N ALA A 191 -5.63 10.89 5.04
CA ALA A 191 -5.15 10.78 6.42
C ALA A 191 -3.63 11.01 6.53
N PHE A 192 -2.83 10.34 5.70
CA PHE A 192 -1.37 10.40 5.80
C PHE A 192 -0.79 11.73 5.34
N VAL A 193 -1.17 12.21 4.15
CA VAL A 193 -0.55 13.38 3.52
C VAL A 193 -1.18 14.65 4.03
N SER A 194 -2.51 14.73 3.92
CA SER A 194 -3.26 15.94 4.26
C SER A 194 -3.52 16.08 5.76
N GLY A 195 -3.49 14.96 6.49
CA GLY A 195 -3.50 14.93 7.95
C GLY A 195 -2.09 14.92 8.51
N GLU A 196 -1.54 13.75 8.76
CA GLU A 196 -0.33 13.55 9.56
C GLU A 196 0.89 14.34 9.06
N ARG A 197 1.28 14.19 7.78
CA ARG A 197 2.46 14.89 7.23
C ARG A 197 2.29 16.42 7.22
N LEU A 198 1.08 16.90 6.99
CA LEU A 198 0.77 18.33 6.96
C LEU A 198 0.68 18.96 8.36
N HIS A 199 0.34 18.19 9.40
CA HIS A 199 0.24 18.73 10.76
C HIS A 199 1.53 18.54 11.56
N GLU A 200 2.29 17.48 11.28
CA GLU A 200 3.35 16.98 12.17
C GLU A 200 4.61 16.51 11.44
N GLY A 201 4.52 16.28 10.13
CA GLY A 201 5.61 15.71 9.34
C GLY A 201 6.34 16.72 8.45
N ASP A 202 6.87 16.22 7.34
CA ASP A 202 7.70 16.97 6.38
C ASP A 202 6.95 18.07 5.60
N LEU A 203 5.62 18.11 5.68
CA LEU A 203 4.79 19.11 4.99
C LEU A 203 4.32 20.26 5.90
N LYS A 204 4.56 20.19 7.21
CA LYS A 204 4.04 21.13 8.20
C LYS A 204 4.29 22.60 7.89
N ASP A 205 5.53 22.92 7.50
CA ASP A 205 5.96 24.29 7.25
C ASP A 205 5.94 24.66 5.75
N LYS A 206 5.24 23.87 4.93
CA LYS A 206 5.20 24.07 3.47
C LYS A 206 4.07 24.97 3.01
N ASP A 207 3.20 25.45 3.91
CA ASP A 207 2.10 26.37 3.58
C ASP A 207 1.27 25.82 2.40
N LEU A 208 0.68 24.65 2.63
CA LEU A 208 -0.20 23.94 1.71
C LEU A 208 -1.54 23.72 2.38
N THR A 209 -2.62 23.88 1.63
CA THR A 209 -3.91 23.38 2.10
C THR A 209 -3.94 21.85 2.07
N PRO A 210 -4.81 21.19 2.85
CA PRO A 210 -5.03 19.74 2.78
C PRO A 210 -5.27 19.21 1.35
N ALA A 211 -6.02 19.98 0.54
CA ALA A 211 -6.36 19.60 -0.82
C ALA A 211 -5.16 19.73 -1.78
N GLU A 212 -4.37 20.79 -1.66
CA GLU A 212 -3.13 20.96 -2.45
C GLU A 212 -2.09 19.91 -2.10
N ALA A 213 -1.89 19.60 -0.80
CA ALA A 213 -1.00 18.55 -0.36
C ALA A 213 -1.42 17.18 -0.94
N PHE A 214 -2.71 16.86 -0.90
CA PHE A 214 -3.25 15.64 -1.51
C PHE A 214 -2.99 15.60 -3.02
N ALA A 215 -3.30 16.69 -3.74
CA ALA A 215 -3.18 16.78 -5.18
C ALA A 215 -1.71 16.66 -5.62
N ALA A 216 -0.80 17.36 -4.93
CA ALA A 216 0.63 17.33 -5.21
C ALA A 216 1.23 15.95 -4.98
N GLU A 217 0.94 15.30 -3.86
CA GLU A 217 1.40 13.91 -3.63
C GLU A 217 0.77 12.94 -4.63
N SER A 218 -0.50 13.13 -5.00
CA SER A 218 -1.16 12.30 -6.00
C SER A 218 -0.49 12.42 -7.37
N PHE A 219 -0.12 13.63 -7.80
CA PHE A 219 0.66 13.86 -9.01
C PHE A 219 1.99 13.11 -8.94
N ILE A 220 2.79 13.34 -7.88
CA ILE A 220 4.10 12.69 -7.68
C ILE A 220 3.95 11.17 -7.79
N ARG A 221 2.97 10.57 -7.11
CA ARG A 221 2.79 9.11 -7.15
C ARG A 221 2.37 8.60 -8.51
N LEU A 222 1.39 9.24 -9.15
CA LEU A 222 0.85 8.78 -10.43
C LEU A 222 1.85 8.96 -11.58
N ARG A 223 2.75 9.94 -11.50
CA ARG A 223 3.57 10.37 -12.62
C ARG A 223 5.06 10.09 -12.44
N THR A 224 5.59 10.22 -11.22
CA THR A 224 7.04 10.13 -10.99
C THR A 224 7.43 8.91 -10.17
N LYS A 225 6.85 8.70 -8.98
CA LYS A 225 7.25 7.63 -8.06
C LYS A 225 6.72 6.25 -8.46
N ASN A 226 5.49 6.18 -8.94
CA ASN A 226 4.81 4.92 -9.20
C ASN A 226 3.95 5.00 -10.46
N PRO A 227 4.52 5.30 -11.64
CA PRO A 227 3.74 5.41 -12.86
C PRO A 227 3.19 4.05 -13.28
N LYS A 228 1.96 4.06 -13.79
CA LYS A 228 1.23 2.86 -14.24
C LYS A 228 2.06 2.00 -15.21
N ASP A 229 2.77 2.66 -16.12
CA ASP A 229 3.51 2.03 -17.22
C ASP A 229 4.88 1.45 -16.81
N ALA A 230 5.27 1.61 -15.54
CA ALA A 230 6.41 0.91 -14.98
C ALA A 230 6.11 -0.55 -14.57
N TYR A 231 4.84 -0.94 -14.52
CA TYR A 231 4.44 -2.30 -14.16
C TYR A 231 4.51 -3.26 -15.35
N PRO A 232 4.91 -4.53 -15.14
CA PRO A 232 4.86 -5.55 -16.18
C PRO A 232 3.47 -5.72 -16.79
N THR A 233 3.43 -6.07 -18.07
CA THR A 233 2.19 -6.28 -18.85
C THR A 233 1.25 -7.30 -18.19
N TYR A 234 1.79 -8.40 -17.66
CA TYR A 234 1.01 -9.43 -16.96
C TYR A 234 0.34 -8.95 -15.65
N MET A 235 0.66 -7.75 -15.17
CA MET A 235 0.04 -7.14 -13.99
C MET A 235 -1.01 -6.06 -14.35
N ARG A 236 -1.14 -5.71 -15.63
CA ARG A 236 -1.93 -4.53 -16.05
C ARG A 236 -3.42 -4.67 -15.79
N SER A 237 -3.98 -5.87 -15.88
CA SER A 237 -5.39 -6.14 -15.54
C SER A 237 -5.75 -5.80 -14.08
N LEU A 238 -4.76 -5.89 -13.19
CA LEU A 238 -4.87 -5.50 -11.78
C LEU A 238 -4.59 -4.01 -11.61
N VAL A 239 -3.42 -3.56 -12.08
CA VAL A 239 -2.91 -2.21 -11.85
C VAL A 239 -3.81 -1.16 -12.49
N ASP A 240 -4.32 -1.40 -13.70
CA ASP A 240 -5.11 -0.41 -14.42
C ASP A 240 -6.37 -0.03 -13.67
N GLY A 241 -7.10 -1.01 -13.12
CA GLY A 241 -8.30 -0.74 -12.34
C GLY A 241 -8.02 0.12 -11.10
N LEU A 242 -6.88 -0.11 -10.43
CA LEU A 242 -6.47 0.63 -9.24
C LEU A 242 -6.14 2.09 -9.57
N PHE A 243 -5.41 2.33 -10.66
CA PHE A 243 -5.08 3.68 -11.12
C PHE A 243 -6.34 4.43 -11.60
N GLN A 244 -7.25 3.75 -12.29
CA GLN A 244 -8.51 4.36 -12.72
C GLN A 244 -9.35 4.85 -11.54
N ALA A 245 -9.41 4.09 -10.44
CA ALA A 245 -10.10 4.56 -9.23
C ALA A 245 -9.48 5.84 -8.68
N GLN A 246 -8.16 5.99 -8.75
CA GLN A 246 -7.46 7.18 -8.28
C GLN A 246 -7.67 8.38 -9.22
N TYR A 247 -7.62 8.18 -10.54
CA TYR A 247 -7.88 9.24 -11.53
C TYR A 247 -9.28 9.83 -11.40
N LYS A 248 -10.28 8.98 -11.06
CA LYS A 248 -11.67 9.40 -10.81
C LYS A 248 -11.83 10.34 -9.62
N LEU A 249 -10.87 10.42 -8.70
CA LEU A 249 -10.86 11.45 -7.64
C LEU A 249 -9.94 12.61 -8.01
N TYR A 250 -8.77 12.29 -8.56
CA TYR A 250 -7.70 13.26 -8.81
C TYR A 250 -8.06 14.32 -9.85
N TYR A 251 -8.62 13.95 -11.01
CA TYR A 251 -8.97 14.94 -12.03
C TYR A 251 -10.13 15.86 -11.61
N PRO A 252 -11.23 15.37 -11.01
CA PRO A 252 -12.26 16.25 -10.46
C PRO A 252 -11.75 17.19 -9.35
N LEU A 253 -10.82 16.73 -8.51
CA LEU A 253 -10.16 17.57 -7.51
C LEU A 253 -9.40 18.72 -8.17
N LEU A 254 -8.55 18.44 -9.17
CA LEU A 254 -7.82 19.48 -9.90
C LEU A 254 -8.77 20.49 -10.55
N LYS A 255 -9.85 20.02 -11.18
CA LYS A 255 -10.89 20.90 -11.76
C LYS A 255 -11.47 21.85 -10.72
N THR A 256 -11.84 21.32 -9.56
CA THR A 256 -12.46 22.10 -8.47
C THR A 256 -11.51 23.12 -7.87
N LEU A 257 -10.21 22.80 -7.83
CA LEU A 257 -9.17 23.73 -7.39
C LEU A 257 -8.74 24.74 -8.48
N GLY A 258 -9.25 24.62 -9.72
CA GLY A 258 -8.80 25.45 -10.85
C GLY A 258 -7.34 25.20 -11.25
N LEU A 259 -6.85 23.97 -11.00
CA LEU A 259 -5.46 23.56 -11.21
C LEU A 259 -5.34 22.63 -12.42
N THR A 260 -4.18 22.69 -13.08
CA THR A 260 -3.74 21.71 -14.08
C THR A 260 -2.63 20.84 -13.49
N GLU A 261 -2.28 19.74 -14.16
CA GLU A 261 -1.12 18.95 -13.75
C GLU A 261 0.19 19.76 -13.80
N GLY A 262 0.33 20.69 -14.75
CA GLY A 262 1.48 21.61 -14.80
C GLY A 262 1.56 22.53 -13.57
N LYS A 263 0.42 23.11 -13.15
CA LYS A 263 0.37 23.97 -11.96
C LYS A 263 0.67 23.18 -10.69
N ILE A 264 0.12 21.98 -10.52
CA ILE A 264 0.38 21.17 -9.32
C ILE A 264 1.81 20.63 -9.28
N ALA A 265 2.38 20.27 -10.43
CA ALA A 265 3.78 19.87 -10.54
C ALA A 265 4.73 21.00 -10.12
N LYS A 266 4.45 22.22 -10.58
CA LYS A 266 5.20 23.41 -10.18
C LYS A 266 5.05 23.68 -8.68
N LEU A 267 3.83 23.62 -8.13
CA LEU A 267 3.60 23.77 -6.70
C LEU A 267 4.41 22.74 -5.89
N ALA A 268 4.38 21.47 -6.30
CA ALA A 268 5.13 20.41 -5.63
C ALA A 268 6.64 20.67 -5.63
N GLN A 269 7.19 21.15 -6.75
CA GLN A 269 8.60 21.50 -6.88
C GLN A 269 8.96 22.74 -6.05
N ASP A 270 8.17 23.81 -6.15
CA ASP A 270 8.39 25.07 -5.44
C ASP A 270 8.33 24.87 -3.90
N LYS A 271 7.45 23.98 -3.43
CA LYS A 271 7.36 23.60 -2.01
C LYS A 271 8.39 22.53 -1.59
N GLY A 272 9.15 21.98 -2.53
CA GLY A 272 10.20 20.99 -2.26
C GLY A 272 9.65 19.67 -1.69
N LEU A 273 8.58 19.12 -2.28
CA LEU A 273 8.08 17.80 -1.94
C LEU A 273 9.03 16.71 -2.44
N GLY A 274 9.24 15.65 -1.65
CA GLY A 274 10.10 14.54 -2.03
C GLY A 274 9.60 13.80 -3.28
N GLY A 275 10.43 13.71 -4.33
CA GLY A 275 10.05 13.13 -5.62
C GLY A 275 9.50 14.16 -6.63
N ALA A 276 9.56 15.45 -6.30
CA ALA A 276 9.09 16.52 -7.17
C ALA A 276 10.14 17.01 -8.19
N GLU A 277 11.37 16.49 -8.15
CA GLU A 277 12.54 17.04 -8.87
C GLU A 277 12.32 17.13 -10.39
N LYS A 278 11.63 16.14 -10.96
CA LYS A 278 11.30 16.06 -12.40
C LYS A 278 9.83 16.32 -12.70
N SER A 279 9.06 16.80 -11.73
CA SER A 279 7.60 16.88 -11.87
C SER A 279 7.15 17.81 -12.99
N VAL A 280 7.79 18.97 -13.14
CA VAL A 280 7.45 19.95 -14.19
C VAL A 280 7.79 19.42 -15.59
N GLU A 281 8.95 18.77 -15.74
CA GLU A 281 9.34 18.11 -17.00
C GLU A 281 8.31 17.04 -17.39
N VAL A 282 7.96 16.15 -16.46
CA VAL A 282 6.98 15.09 -16.70
C VAL A 282 5.62 15.69 -17.05
N ALA A 283 5.14 16.69 -16.30
CA ALA A 283 3.86 17.35 -16.59
C ALA A 283 3.82 17.97 -18.00
N GLY A 284 4.94 18.53 -18.49
CA GLY A 284 5.03 19.12 -19.83
C GLY A 284 4.86 18.11 -20.97
N THR A 285 5.01 16.81 -20.71
CA THR A 285 4.81 15.73 -21.70
C THR A 285 3.39 15.18 -21.72
N LEU A 286 2.55 15.57 -20.75
CA LEU A 286 1.22 15.01 -20.56
C LEU A 286 0.16 15.92 -21.20
N ASN A 287 -0.77 15.32 -21.93
CA ASN A 287 -2.00 15.99 -22.36
C ASN A 287 -3.19 15.48 -21.55
N THR A 288 -3.45 16.12 -20.40
CA THR A 288 -4.50 15.69 -19.45
C THR A 288 -5.58 16.73 -19.21
N ASP A 289 -5.47 17.89 -19.85
CA ASP A 289 -6.45 18.99 -19.73
C ASP A 289 -7.85 18.53 -20.15
N GLU A 290 -7.96 17.67 -21.16
CA GLU A 290 -9.25 17.09 -21.55
C GLU A 290 -9.89 16.26 -20.43
N ASN A 291 -9.11 15.41 -19.74
CA ASN A 291 -9.60 14.60 -18.62
C ASN A 291 -10.07 15.49 -17.45
N ILE A 292 -9.33 16.56 -17.15
CA ILE A 292 -9.68 17.53 -16.11
C ILE A 292 -10.95 18.27 -16.53
N ASN A 293 -11.04 18.74 -17.77
CA ASN A 293 -12.19 19.51 -18.26
C ASN A 293 -13.48 18.68 -18.32
N GLN A 294 -13.39 17.40 -18.68
CA GLN A 294 -14.53 16.48 -18.71
C GLN A 294 -15.00 16.02 -17.31
N SER A 295 -14.18 16.20 -16.28
CA SER A 295 -14.52 15.79 -14.90
C SER A 295 -15.69 16.60 -14.32
N SER A 296 -16.48 16.02 -13.41
CA SER A 296 -17.61 16.70 -12.78
C SER A 296 -17.20 17.54 -11.57
N LEU A 297 -17.75 18.75 -11.41
CA LEU A 297 -17.55 19.54 -10.18
C LEU A 297 -18.13 18.84 -8.95
N GLY A 298 -19.26 18.14 -9.08
CA GLY A 298 -19.84 17.37 -7.97
C GLY A 298 -18.97 16.19 -7.53
N GLU A 299 -18.17 15.61 -8.43
CA GLU A 299 -17.17 14.61 -8.04
C GLU A 299 -15.96 15.25 -7.34
N GLY A 300 -15.63 16.50 -7.67
CA GLY A 300 -14.60 17.26 -6.98
C GLY A 300 -15.02 17.75 -5.60
N GLU A 301 -16.29 18.11 -5.41
CA GLU A 301 -16.88 18.35 -4.08
C GLU A 301 -16.79 17.10 -3.20
N ALA A 302 -17.10 15.93 -3.73
CA ALA A 302 -16.92 14.67 -3.03
C ALA A 302 -15.44 14.40 -2.70
N ALA A 303 -14.51 14.77 -3.58
CA ALA A 303 -13.08 14.63 -3.33
C ALA A 303 -12.63 15.52 -2.15
N LEU A 304 -13.10 16.77 -2.13
CA LEU A 304 -12.85 17.68 -1.02
C LEU A 304 -13.47 17.18 0.28
N GLU A 305 -14.65 16.57 0.23
CA GLU A 305 -15.32 15.95 1.38
C GLU A 305 -14.46 14.83 2.01
N VAL A 306 -13.96 13.90 1.18
CA VAL A 306 -13.03 12.84 1.61
C VAL A 306 -11.81 13.46 2.31
N ILE A 307 -11.14 14.39 1.62
CA ILE A 307 -9.92 15.02 2.13
C ILE A 307 -10.20 15.71 3.47
N LYS A 308 -11.27 16.52 3.53
CA LYS A 308 -11.67 17.26 4.72
C LYS A 308 -12.01 16.35 5.89
N TYR A 309 -12.60 15.18 5.66
CA TYR A 309 -12.94 14.26 6.75
C TYR A 309 -11.69 13.57 7.31
N PHE A 310 -10.90 12.94 6.44
CA PHE A 310 -9.78 12.10 6.86
C PHE A 310 -8.55 12.91 7.29
N SER A 311 -8.44 14.19 6.92
CA SER A 311 -7.33 15.06 7.36
C SER A 311 -7.55 15.69 8.75
N LYS A 312 -8.69 15.47 9.42
CA LYS A 312 -8.96 16.07 10.74
C LYS A 312 -8.02 15.50 11.79
N SER A 313 -7.56 16.33 12.72
CA SER A 313 -6.75 15.92 13.87
C SER A 313 -7.41 14.85 14.73
N SER A 314 -8.74 14.84 14.79
CA SER A 314 -9.51 13.80 15.48
C SER A 314 -9.60 12.48 14.71
N VAL A 315 -9.17 12.42 13.44
CA VAL A 315 -9.37 11.26 12.55
C VAL A 315 -8.05 10.68 12.03
N TYR A 316 -7.08 11.49 11.59
CA TYR A 316 -5.93 10.96 10.83
C TYR A 316 -5.02 10.01 11.62
N ARG A 317 -5.06 10.04 12.96
CA ARG A 317 -4.36 9.09 13.84
C ARG A 317 -5.20 7.88 14.27
N GLN A 318 -6.49 7.86 13.96
CA GLN A 318 -7.34 6.72 14.27
C GLN A 318 -7.07 5.57 13.29
N ASP A 319 -7.50 4.35 13.66
CA ASP A 319 -7.50 3.26 12.71
C ASP A 319 -8.32 3.64 11.47
N LEU A 320 -7.68 3.57 10.30
CA LEU A 320 -8.31 4.07 9.08
C LEU A 320 -9.52 3.22 8.68
N SER A 321 -9.50 1.92 9.01
CA SER A 321 -10.60 1.00 8.72
C SER A 321 -11.82 1.34 9.57
N GLU A 322 -11.61 1.69 10.84
CA GLU A 322 -12.67 2.19 11.73
C GLU A 322 -13.16 3.56 11.27
N SER A 323 -12.26 4.45 10.89
CA SER A 323 -12.58 5.79 10.39
C SER A 323 -13.44 5.76 9.13
N ILE A 324 -13.13 4.86 8.18
CA ILE A 324 -13.93 4.64 6.96
C ILE A 324 -15.33 4.12 7.31
N ARG A 325 -15.45 3.22 8.29
CA ARG A 325 -16.75 2.66 8.74
C ARG A 325 -17.61 3.70 9.46
N ALA A 326 -16.99 4.57 10.24
CA ALA A 326 -17.67 5.59 11.03
C ALA A 326 -18.05 6.84 10.22
N TRP A 327 -17.38 7.09 9.09
CA TRP A 327 -17.67 8.22 8.23
C TRP A 327 -19.10 8.14 7.67
N ILE A 328 -19.82 9.25 7.64
CA ILE A 328 -21.15 9.35 7.02
C ILE A 328 -21.02 10.36 5.88
N PRO A 329 -20.94 9.92 4.61
CA PRO A 329 -20.72 10.83 3.50
C PRO A 329 -21.98 11.62 3.14
N GLU A 330 -21.80 12.91 2.86
CA GLU A 330 -22.84 13.85 2.47
C GLU A 330 -23.17 13.70 0.98
N THR A 331 -22.14 13.73 0.13
CA THR A 331 -22.30 13.65 -1.33
C THR A 331 -22.58 12.23 -1.81
N GLN A 332 -23.36 12.10 -2.88
CA GLN A 332 -23.70 10.78 -3.44
C GLN A 332 -22.46 10.03 -3.94
N LYS A 333 -21.49 10.75 -4.50
CA LYS A 333 -20.24 10.15 -4.97
C LYS A 333 -19.37 9.65 -3.82
N ALA A 334 -19.27 10.40 -2.73
CA ALA A 334 -18.53 9.97 -1.54
C ALA A 334 -19.13 8.69 -0.91
N LYS A 335 -20.46 8.52 -0.94
CA LYS A 335 -21.13 7.26 -0.53
C LYS A 335 -20.69 6.06 -1.38
N VAL A 336 -20.58 6.25 -2.69
CA VAL A 336 -20.08 5.20 -3.60
C VAL A 336 -18.63 4.85 -3.26
N TRP A 337 -17.77 5.85 -3.09
CA TRP A 337 -16.37 5.60 -2.74
C TRP A 337 -16.20 4.95 -1.37
N GLN A 338 -16.98 5.35 -0.37
CA GLN A 338 -16.96 4.67 0.93
C GLN A 338 -17.32 3.19 0.79
N LYS A 339 -18.35 2.87 0.00
CA LYS A 339 -18.71 1.47 -0.28
C LYS A 339 -17.55 0.71 -0.95
N GLU A 340 -16.91 1.30 -1.95
CA GLU A 340 -15.75 0.69 -2.62
C GLU A 340 -14.56 0.50 -1.66
N MET A 341 -14.30 1.45 -0.76
CA MET A 341 -13.30 1.32 0.30
C MET A 341 -13.63 0.17 1.26
N MET A 342 -14.90 0.03 1.64
CA MET A 342 -15.36 -1.06 2.49
C MET A 342 -15.22 -2.42 1.80
N GLU A 343 -15.58 -2.51 0.52
CA GLU A 343 -15.39 -3.72 -0.27
C GLU A 343 -13.90 -4.11 -0.39
N TYR A 344 -13.02 -3.12 -0.53
CA TYR A 344 -11.57 -3.34 -0.48
C TYR A 344 -11.12 -3.86 0.90
N LEU A 345 -11.57 -3.24 1.99
CA LEU A 345 -11.23 -3.66 3.36
C LEU A 345 -11.75 -5.06 3.71
N ASP A 346 -12.88 -5.46 3.12
CA ASP A 346 -13.47 -6.80 3.28
C ASP A 346 -12.79 -7.85 2.38
N GLY A 347 -11.75 -7.49 1.63
CA GLY A 347 -10.97 -8.41 0.81
C GLY A 347 -11.68 -8.87 -0.47
N LYS A 348 -12.66 -8.12 -0.98
CA LYS A 348 -13.43 -8.51 -2.17
C LYS A 348 -12.67 -8.33 -3.49
N LEU A 349 -11.46 -7.77 -3.45
CA LEU A 349 -10.63 -7.63 -4.64
C LEU A 349 -10.03 -8.98 -5.06
N ASN A 350 -10.46 -9.49 -6.22
CA ASN A 350 -9.93 -10.73 -6.79
C ASN A 350 -8.55 -10.52 -7.43
N VAL A 351 -7.51 -10.36 -6.60
CA VAL A 351 -6.12 -10.12 -7.04
C VAL A 351 -5.61 -11.27 -7.90
N LYS A 352 -5.71 -12.51 -7.41
CA LYS A 352 -5.25 -13.71 -8.12
C LYS A 352 -5.93 -13.86 -9.48
N GLY A 353 -7.26 -13.77 -9.52
CA GLY A 353 -8.00 -13.92 -10.77
C GLY A 353 -7.64 -12.86 -11.81
N LYS A 354 -7.38 -11.61 -11.40
CA LYS A 354 -6.95 -10.55 -12.31
C LYS A 354 -5.57 -10.85 -12.92
N ILE A 355 -4.60 -11.24 -12.12
CA ILE A 355 -3.25 -11.57 -12.62
C ILE A 355 -3.32 -12.79 -13.55
N MET A 356 -4.05 -13.84 -13.15
CA MET A 356 -4.19 -15.06 -13.95
C MET A 356 -4.84 -14.79 -15.31
N GLN A 357 -5.79 -13.86 -15.43
CA GLN A 357 -6.41 -13.48 -16.71
C GLN A 357 -5.42 -12.97 -17.77
N THR A 358 -4.24 -12.51 -17.36
CA THR A 358 -3.21 -11.99 -18.28
C THR A 358 -2.06 -12.98 -18.49
N LEU A 359 -1.95 -13.99 -17.62
CA LEU A 359 -0.95 -15.06 -17.75
C LEU A 359 -1.43 -16.24 -18.61
N THR A 360 -2.75 -16.36 -18.82
CA THR A 360 -3.39 -17.28 -19.78
C THR A 360 -3.54 -16.62 -21.14
#